data_AF-A0A958IA58-F1
#
_entry.id   AF-A0A958IA58-F1
#
_cell.length_a   1.000
_cell.length_b   1.000
_cell.length_c   1.000
_cell.angle_alpha   90.00
_cell.angle_beta   90.00
_cell.angle_gamma   90.00
#
_symmetry.space_group_name_H-M   'P 1'
#
loop_
_entity.id
_entity.type
_entity.pdbx_description
1 polymer ?
#
loop_
_entity_poly.entity_id
_entity_poly.type
_entity_poly.pdbx_seq_one_letter_code
_entity_poly.pdbx_strand_id
1 'polypeptide(L)'
;DNKEPKDLEPTEYGLNWSAGRKNLVPGLHALFNYTRVANRTFNAPFLNHEKFIYQNLPIGHYLGNNFWEMRAQLTYEGNPDWWIQAGYYHRRFGEEALYGEFNTDFLNATVAEGYSEAFPFGETRTQNGFQLKSYFTPVPQLTAQLRLAYWLEAADLPESFVLGVALGYRL
;
A
#
# COMPACT_ATOMS: atom_id res chain seq x y z
N ASP A 1 15.69 -8.17 -27.86
CA ASP A 1 14.39 -7.63 -28.27
C ASP A 1 14.31 -6.18 -27.81
N ASN A 2 15.07 -5.28 -28.47
CA ASN A 2 15.08 -3.82 -28.24
C ASN A 2 15.50 -3.22 -29.59
N LYS A 3 14.58 -2.57 -30.30
CA LYS A 3 14.82 -1.98 -31.63
C LYS A 3 14.69 -0.47 -31.61
N GLU A 4 13.93 0.07 -30.66
CA GLU A 4 13.67 1.49 -30.50
C GLU A 4 13.81 1.91 -29.03
N PRO A 5 14.11 3.20 -28.73
CA PRO A 5 14.18 3.69 -27.34
C PRO A 5 12.90 3.43 -26.53
N LYS A 6 11.74 3.36 -27.19
CA LYS A 6 10.47 3.00 -26.54
C LYS A 6 10.48 1.60 -25.94
N ASP A 7 11.23 0.66 -26.51
CA ASP A 7 11.35 -0.71 -26.00
C ASP A 7 12.15 -0.76 -24.68
N LEU A 8 12.84 0.33 -24.33
CA LEU A 8 13.59 0.47 -23.09
C LEU A 8 12.70 0.87 -21.91
N GLU A 9 11.38 1.00 -22.11
CA GLU A 9 10.45 1.30 -21.04
C GLU A 9 10.52 0.24 -19.92
N PRO A 10 10.75 0.67 -18.66
CA PRO A 10 10.77 -0.22 -17.52
C PRO A 10 9.46 -1.00 -17.36
N THR A 11 9.57 -2.32 -17.13
CA THR A 11 8.40 -3.20 -17.03
C THR A 11 7.39 -2.75 -15.98
N GLU A 12 6.15 -2.56 -16.40
CA GLU A 12 5.03 -2.21 -15.54
C GLU A 12 4.32 -3.47 -15.06
N TYR A 13 4.14 -3.59 -13.75
CA TYR A 13 3.40 -4.71 -13.17
C TYR A 13 2.97 -4.43 -11.74
N GLY A 14 1.87 -5.07 -11.35
CA GLY A 14 1.42 -5.18 -9.97
C GLY A 14 1.55 -6.62 -9.48
N LEU A 15 2.06 -6.79 -8.25
CA LEU A 15 2.06 -8.06 -7.53
C LEU A 15 1.42 -7.85 -6.17
N ASN A 16 0.48 -8.71 -5.82
CA ASN A 16 -0.02 -8.84 -4.46
C ASN A 16 0.09 -10.31 -4.06
N TRP A 17 0.81 -10.55 -2.98
CA TRP A 17 0.98 -11.86 -2.40
C TRP A 17 0.56 -11.85 -0.93
N SER A 18 -0.29 -12.80 -0.57
CA SER A 18 -0.80 -12.97 0.78
C SER A 18 -0.56 -14.39 1.25
N ALA A 19 0.00 -14.55 2.44
CA ALA A 19 0.13 -15.83 3.11
C ALA A 19 -0.29 -15.69 4.57
N GLY A 20 -1.06 -16.64 5.07
CA GLY A 20 -1.57 -16.58 6.43
C GLY A 20 -1.83 -17.97 7.00
N ARG A 21 -1.93 -18.02 8.32
CA ARG A 21 -2.28 -19.22 9.07
C ARG A 21 -3.36 -18.88 10.08
N LYS A 22 -4.45 -19.63 10.03
CA LYS A 22 -5.48 -19.58 11.06
C LYS A 22 -5.10 -20.51 12.22
N ASN A 23 -5.52 -20.13 13.43
CA ASN A 23 -5.37 -20.95 14.63
C ASN A 23 -3.91 -21.40 14.86
N LEU A 24 -2.98 -20.44 14.91
CA LEU A 24 -1.62 -20.69 15.43
C LEU A 24 -1.69 -21.27 16.85
N VAL A 25 -2.59 -20.68 17.64
CA VAL A 25 -3.25 -21.22 18.83
C VAL A 25 -4.75 -20.89 18.70
N PRO A 26 -5.66 -21.48 19.52
CA PRO A 26 -7.09 -21.17 19.41
C PRO A 26 -7.38 -19.66 19.42
N GLY A 27 -8.08 -19.19 18.38
CA GLY A 27 -8.43 -17.78 18.19
C GLY A 27 -7.31 -16.88 17.66
N LEU A 28 -6.05 -17.34 17.54
CA LEU A 28 -4.95 -16.53 17.02
C LEU A 28 -4.69 -16.83 15.54
N HIS A 29 -4.76 -15.80 14.71
CA HIS A 29 -4.55 -15.85 13.26
C HIS A 29 -3.38 -14.94 12.87
N ALA A 30 -2.59 -15.36 11.89
CA ALA A 30 -1.54 -14.55 11.30
C ALA A 30 -1.80 -14.35 9.81
N LEU A 31 -1.52 -13.14 9.32
CA LEU A 31 -1.56 -12.79 7.91
C LEU A 31 -0.34 -11.94 7.57
N PHE A 32 0.34 -12.28 6.50
CA PHE A 32 1.37 -11.47 5.88
C PHE A 32 0.94 -11.12 4.46
N ASN A 33 1.13 -9.86 4.08
CA ASN A 33 0.87 -9.37 2.73
C ASN A 33 2.11 -8.64 2.20
N TYR A 34 2.46 -8.90 0.96
CA TYR A 34 3.43 -8.13 0.18
C TYR A 34 2.74 -7.59 -1.06
N THR A 35 2.77 -6.27 -1.23
CA THR A 35 2.25 -5.60 -2.43
C THR A 35 3.38 -4.84 -3.08
N ARG A 36 3.49 -4.94 -4.40
CA ARG A 36 4.40 -4.12 -5.22
C ARG A 36 3.64 -3.63 -6.44
N VAL A 37 3.77 -2.34 -6.74
CA VAL A 37 3.32 -1.77 -8.02
C VAL A 37 4.51 -1.06 -8.62
N ALA A 38 5.03 -1.61 -9.71
CA ALA A 38 6.21 -1.13 -10.39
C ALA A 38 5.86 0.02 -11.35
N ASN A 39 6.71 1.06 -11.33
CA ASN A 39 6.76 2.11 -12.34
C ASN A 39 5.39 2.75 -12.59
N ARG A 40 5.02 2.97 -13.85
CA ARG A 40 3.88 3.80 -14.27
C ARG A 40 2.59 3.00 -14.49
N THR A 41 2.46 1.81 -13.89
CA THR A 41 1.34 0.84 -14.08
C THR A 41 -0.07 1.46 -14.14
N PHE A 42 -0.37 2.46 -13.31
CA PHE A 42 -1.67 3.16 -13.27
C PHE A 42 -1.71 4.56 -13.92
N ASN A 43 -0.62 4.99 -14.56
CA ASN A 43 -0.47 6.30 -15.18
C ASN A 43 -0.51 6.17 -16.72
N ALA A 44 -0.72 7.29 -17.42
CA ALA A 44 -0.74 7.35 -18.88
C ALA A 44 0.01 8.58 -19.39
N PRO A 45 0.65 8.51 -20.57
CA PRO A 45 1.53 9.57 -21.08
C PRO A 45 0.81 10.82 -21.57
N PHE A 46 -0.42 10.71 -22.09
CA PHE A 46 -1.04 11.82 -22.84
C PHE A 46 -2.39 12.28 -22.28
N LEU A 47 -3.27 11.35 -21.91
CA LEU A 47 -4.65 11.68 -21.56
C LEU A 47 -4.88 11.43 -20.08
N ASN A 48 -5.23 12.50 -19.34
CA ASN A 48 -5.53 12.39 -17.91
C ASN A 48 -6.69 11.42 -17.59
N HIS A 49 -7.61 11.22 -18.53
CA HIS A 49 -8.71 10.27 -18.35
C HIS A 49 -8.30 8.80 -18.56
N GLU A 50 -7.10 8.54 -19.09
CA GLU A 50 -6.51 7.20 -19.19
C GLU A 50 -5.76 6.83 -17.90
N LYS A 51 -5.49 7.80 -17.02
CA LYS A 51 -4.97 7.52 -15.68
C LYS A 51 -6.04 6.80 -14.86
N PHE A 52 -5.63 5.86 -14.03
CA PHE A 52 -6.54 5.11 -13.15
C PHE A 52 -6.87 5.94 -11.90
N ILE A 53 -7.50 7.10 -12.10
CA ILE A 53 -7.89 8.06 -11.06
C ILE A 53 -9.37 8.39 -11.21
N TYR A 54 -10.12 8.29 -10.12
CA TYR A 54 -11.52 8.73 -10.05
C TYR A 54 -11.67 9.69 -8.87
N GLN A 55 -12.15 10.91 -9.13
CA GLN A 55 -12.32 11.95 -8.10
C GLN A 55 -11.04 12.21 -7.27
N ASN A 56 -9.89 12.28 -7.95
CA ASN A 56 -8.55 12.43 -7.33
C ASN A 56 -8.10 11.26 -6.45
N LEU A 57 -8.81 10.13 -6.48
CA LEU A 57 -8.45 8.90 -5.77
C LEU A 57 -7.97 7.83 -6.76
N PRO A 58 -6.94 7.04 -6.43
CA PRO A 58 -6.51 5.94 -7.28
C PRO A 58 -7.61 4.88 -7.39
N ILE A 59 -7.86 4.36 -8.59
CA ILE A 59 -8.82 3.26 -8.85
C ILE A 59 -8.19 1.88 -8.53
N GLY A 60 -6.98 1.85 -7.97
CA GLY A 60 -6.24 0.64 -7.60
C GLY A 60 -5.76 0.66 -6.16
N HIS A 61 -4.45 0.52 -5.96
CA HIS A 61 -3.87 0.65 -4.62
C HIS A 61 -3.84 2.12 -4.21
N TYR A 62 -4.12 2.42 -2.93
CA TYR A 62 -4.16 3.81 -2.43
C TYR A 62 -2.81 4.52 -2.45
N LEU A 63 -1.70 3.77 -2.49
CA LEU A 63 -0.35 4.33 -2.72
C LEU A 63 -0.07 4.63 -4.21
N GLY A 64 -1.01 4.32 -5.10
CA GLY A 64 -0.88 4.51 -6.54
C GLY A 64 0.18 3.59 -7.15
N ASN A 65 1.28 4.19 -7.57
CA ASN A 65 2.34 3.58 -8.38
C ASN A 65 3.69 3.64 -7.64
N ASN A 66 4.69 2.95 -8.17
CA ASN A 66 6.08 3.10 -7.75
C ASN A 66 6.29 2.86 -6.24
N PHE A 67 5.74 1.76 -5.73
CA PHE A 67 5.85 1.41 -4.31
C PHE A 67 5.95 -0.08 -4.08
N TRP A 68 6.46 -0.43 -2.90
CA TRP A 68 6.20 -1.74 -2.30
C TRP A 68 5.86 -1.60 -0.82
N GLU A 69 5.08 -2.56 -0.34
CA GLU A 69 4.58 -2.59 1.02
C GLU A 69 4.59 -4.03 1.55
N MET A 70 5.03 -4.17 2.80
CA MET A 70 4.84 -5.35 3.63
C MET A 70 3.90 -5.04 4.77
N ARG A 71 2.95 -5.95 5.02
CA ARG A 71 2.08 -5.92 6.19
C ARG A 71 2.12 -7.26 6.88
N ALA A 72 2.46 -7.27 8.16
CA ALA A 72 2.29 -8.43 9.02
C ALA A 72 1.16 -8.14 10.01
N GLN A 73 0.24 -9.06 10.19
CA GLN A 73 -0.93 -8.90 11.05
C GLN A 73 -1.13 -10.13 11.92
N LEU A 74 -1.45 -9.91 13.18
CA LEU A 74 -1.91 -10.90 14.14
C LEU A 74 -3.30 -10.50 14.61
N THR A 75 -4.26 -11.39 14.45
CA THR A 75 -5.64 -11.20 14.91
C THR A 75 -5.94 -12.22 16.01
N TYR A 76 -6.45 -11.79 17.15
CA TYR A 76 -6.91 -12.67 18.22
C TYR A 76 -8.42 -12.51 18.44
N GLU A 77 -9.15 -13.58 18.14
CA GLU A 77 -10.61 -13.75 18.26
C GLU A 77 -10.94 -14.72 19.40
N GLY A 78 -10.48 -14.41 20.61
CA GLY A 78 -10.70 -15.25 21.80
C GLY A 78 -12.09 -15.10 22.44
N ASN A 79 -12.83 -14.05 22.09
CA ASN A 79 -14.15 -13.74 22.63
C ASN A 79 -15.09 -13.33 21.47
N PRO A 80 -16.34 -13.84 21.41
CA PRO A 80 -17.29 -13.47 20.36
C PRO A 80 -17.61 -11.96 20.31
N ASP A 81 -17.56 -11.28 21.45
CA ASP A 81 -17.91 -9.87 21.58
C ASP A 81 -16.68 -8.97 21.52
N TRP A 82 -15.46 -9.53 21.54
CA TRP A 82 -14.22 -8.77 21.57
C TRP A 82 -13.07 -9.45 20.85
N TRP A 83 -12.46 -8.73 19.91
CA TRP A 83 -11.26 -9.20 19.22
C TRP A 83 -10.28 -8.05 18.95
N ILE A 84 -9.02 -8.42 18.80
CA ILE A 84 -7.93 -7.47 18.61
C ILE A 84 -7.11 -7.83 17.38
N GLN A 85 -6.56 -6.81 16.72
CA GLN A 85 -5.63 -6.97 15.61
C GLN A 85 -4.41 -6.08 15.84
N ALA A 86 -3.24 -6.70 15.93
CA ALA A 86 -1.96 -6.01 15.86
C ALA A 86 -1.40 -6.11 14.44
N GLY A 87 -0.81 -5.04 13.94
CA GLY A 87 -0.21 -5.01 12.61
C GLY A 87 1.10 -4.23 12.60
N TYR A 88 2.06 -4.72 11.82
CA TYR A 88 3.26 -4.00 11.43
C TYR A 88 3.18 -3.66 9.94
N TYR A 89 3.59 -2.44 9.60
CA TYR A 89 3.54 -1.87 8.27
C TYR A 89 4.93 -1.35 7.91
N HIS A 90 5.49 -1.84 6.82
CA HIS A 90 6.69 -1.32 6.20
C HIS A 90 6.37 -0.99 4.76
N ARG A 91 6.52 0.26 4.35
CA ARG A 91 6.28 0.69 2.98
C ARG A 91 7.40 1.59 2.52
N ARG A 92 7.81 1.40 1.26
CA ARG A 92 8.69 2.31 0.54
C ARG A 92 8.02 2.69 -0.75
N PHE A 93 8.06 3.96 -1.06
CA PHE A 93 7.46 4.52 -2.26
C PHE A 93 8.34 5.65 -2.75
N GLY A 94 8.41 5.78 -4.06
CA GLY A 94 9.21 6.80 -4.70
C GLY A 94 8.36 8.01 -5.05
N GLU A 95 8.70 8.62 -6.17
CA GLU A 95 7.89 9.68 -6.75
C GLU A 95 6.56 9.13 -7.28
N GLU A 96 5.49 9.86 -6.98
CA GLU A 96 4.10 9.47 -7.23
C GLU A 96 3.71 9.68 -8.70
N ALA A 97 4.25 8.84 -9.59
CA ALA A 97 3.99 8.93 -11.02
C ALA A 97 2.49 8.90 -11.37
N LEU A 98 1.61 8.37 -10.52
CA LEU A 98 0.16 8.43 -10.74
C LEU A 98 -0.35 9.88 -10.83
N TYR A 99 0.06 10.74 -9.91
CA TYR A 99 -0.35 12.15 -9.84
C TYR A 99 0.60 13.07 -10.59
N GLY A 100 1.85 12.67 -10.75
CA GLY A 100 2.87 13.40 -11.50
C GLY A 100 2.75 13.26 -13.02
N GLU A 101 3.70 13.89 -13.71
CA GLU A 101 3.91 13.68 -15.14
C GLU A 101 4.39 12.26 -15.42
N PHE A 102 4.07 11.76 -16.61
CA PHE A 102 4.59 10.47 -17.05
C PHE A 102 6.08 10.63 -17.35
N ASN A 103 6.93 10.01 -16.53
CA ASN A 103 8.38 10.06 -16.74
C ASN A 103 8.74 9.37 -18.07
N THR A 104 9.54 10.02 -18.91
CA THR A 104 9.94 9.52 -20.23
C THR A 104 11.46 9.41 -20.37
N ASP A 105 12.20 9.31 -19.27
CA ASP A 105 13.67 9.33 -19.27
C ASP A 105 14.28 8.21 -20.13
N PHE A 106 13.56 7.08 -20.24
CA PHE A 106 13.94 5.97 -21.12
C PHE A 106 14.00 6.33 -22.61
N LEU A 107 13.31 7.39 -23.06
CA LEU A 107 13.38 7.88 -24.44
C LEU A 107 14.69 8.63 -24.74
N ASN A 108 15.40 9.09 -23.70
CA ASN A 108 16.67 9.80 -23.86
C ASN A 108 17.87 8.84 -23.99
N ALA A 109 17.68 7.55 -23.66
CA ALA A 109 18.71 6.54 -23.78
C ALA A 109 18.76 5.95 -25.20
N THR A 110 19.95 5.64 -25.69
CA THR A 110 20.07 4.84 -26.92
C THR A 110 19.87 3.35 -26.62
N VAL A 111 19.42 2.59 -27.61
CA VAL A 111 19.24 1.13 -27.51
C VAL A 111 20.54 0.41 -27.09
N ALA A 112 21.70 0.95 -27.50
CA ALA A 112 23.00 0.39 -27.15
C ALA A 112 23.40 0.64 -25.69
N GLU A 113 23.02 1.79 -25.13
CA GLU A 113 23.23 2.11 -23.70
C GLU A 113 22.27 1.32 -22.81
N GLY A 114 21.05 1.10 -23.29
CA GLY A 114 19.95 0.55 -22.50
C GLY A 114 19.45 1.54 -21.44
N TYR A 115 18.37 1.17 -20.76
CA TYR A 115 17.82 1.98 -19.68
C TYR A 115 17.46 1.09 -18.50
N SER A 116 17.78 1.55 -17.29
CA SER A 116 17.39 0.91 -16.04
C SER A 116 17.17 1.99 -14.99
N GLU A 117 16.11 1.84 -14.22
CA GLU A 117 15.77 2.75 -13.14
C GLU A 117 15.73 2.02 -11.80
N ALA A 118 16.15 2.70 -10.73
CA ALA A 118 16.04 2.17 -9.38
C ALA A 118 14.57 2.00 -8.98
N PHE A 119 14.29 1.04 -8.10
CA PHE A 119 12.94 0.81 -7.60
C PHE A 119 12.87 0.85 -6.06
N PRO A 120 12.01 1.68 -5.47
CA PRO A 120 11.21 2.74 -6.11
C PRO A 120 12.06 3.79 -6.83
N PHE A 121 11.50 4.40 -7.88
CA PHE A 121 12.14 5.46 -8.67
C PHE A 121 12.03 6.83 -7.98
N GLY A 122 13.04 7.70 -8.16
CA GLY A 122 13.06 9.06 -7.62
C GLY A 122 13.39 9.12 -6.13
N GLU A 123 13.04 10.23 -5.47
CA GLU A 123 13.21 10.38 -4.03
C GLU A 123 12.41 9.32 -3.28
N THR A 124 13.12 8.39 -2.63
CA THR A 124 12.47 7.28 -1.92
C THR A 124 12.11 7.68 -0.50
N ARG A 125 10.83 7.54 -0.19
CA ARG A 125 10.25 7.75 1.13
C ARG A 125 9.93 6.41 1.78
N THR A 126 10.17 6.32 3.08
CA THR A 126 9.93 5.11 3.87
C THR A 126 8.95 5.42 4.99
N GLN A 127 8.02 4.51 5.24
CA GLN A 127 7.15 4.58 6.40
C GLN A 127 7.11 3.23 7.12
N ASN A 128 7.35 3.30 8.42
CA ASN A 128 7.46 2.16 9.32
C ASN A 128 6.52 2.39 10.49
N GLY A 129 5.62 1.45 10.78
CA GLY A 129 4.71 1.65 11.89
C GLY A 129 4.00 0.41 12.39
N PHE A 130 3.46 0.56 13.58
CA PHE A 130 2.62 -0.41 14.26
C PHE A 130 1.19 0.11 14.35
N GLN A 131 0.25 -0.82 14.36
CA GLN A 131 -1.15 -0.54 14.55
C GLN A 131 -1.76 -1.57 15.48
N LEU A 132 -2.55 -1.11 16.44
CA LEU A 132 -3.43 -1.93 17.24
C LEU A 132 -4.86 -1.51 16.95
N LYS A 133 -5.72 -2.48 16.66
CA LYS A 133 -7.16 -2.28 16.57
C LYS A 133 -7.83 -3.18 17.60
N SER A 134 -8.81 -2.63 18.30
CA SER A 134 -9.69 -3.37 19.20
C SER A 134 -11.12 -3.19 18.71
N TYR A 135 -11.85 -4.28 18.62
CA TYR A 135 -13.24 -4.33 18.19
C TYR A 135 -14.07 -4.89 19.33
N PHE A 136 -15.19 -4.23 19.62
CA PHE A 136 -16.07 -4.61 20.71
C PHE A 136 -17.53 -4.53 20.27
N THR A 137 -18.26 -5.63 20.39
CA THR A 137 -19.66 -5.76 19.98
C THR A 137 -20.46 -6.22 21.19
N PRO A 138 -20.81 -5.30 22.12
CA PRO A 138 -21.51 -5.66 23.37
C PRO A 138 -22.93 -6.19 23.13
N VAL A 139 -23.54 -5.77 22.02
CA VAL A 139 -24.84 -6.25 21.53
C VAL A 139 -24.79 -6.34 20.01
N PRO A 140 -25.57 -7.22 19.36
CA PRO A 140 -25.50 -7.44 17.91
C PRO A 140 -25.69 -6.19 17.03
N GLN A 141 -26.34 -5.16 17.57
CA GLN A 141 -26.62 -3.91 16.87
C GLN A 141 -25.49 -2.88 16.97
N LEU A 142 -24.56 -3.01 17.92
CA LEU A 142 -23.55 -2.00 18.20
C LEU A 142 -22.15 -2.59 18.06
N THR A 143 -21.32 -1.95 17.25
CA THR A 143 -19.88 -2.27 17.16
C THR A 143 -19.07 -1.02 17.43
N ALA A 144 -18.14 -1.09 18.37
CA ALA A 144 -17.14 -0.08 18.63
C ALA A 144 -15.78 -0.55 18.12
N GLN A 145 -15.03 0.36 17.51
CA GLN A 145 -13.65 0.14 17.10
C GLN A 145 -12.76 1.24 17.68
N LEU A 146 -11.69 0.81 18.35
CA LEU A 146 -10.56 1.65 18.71
C LEU A 146 -9.38 1.32 17.80
N ARG A 147 -8.71 2.33 17.26
CA ARG A 147 -7.47 2.20 16.49
C ARG A 147 -6.40 3.06 17.13
N LEU A 148 -5.27 2.46 17.43
CA LEU A 148 -4.03 3.12 17.80
C LEU A 148 -3.00 2.81 16.72
N ALA A 149 -2.31 3.82 16.19
CA ALA A 149 -1.19 3.61 15.29
C ALA A 149 -0.01 4.48 15.70
N TYR A 150 1.19 3.94 15.54
CA TYR A 150 2.42 4.66 15.77
C TYR A 150 3.41 4.40 14.64
N TRP A 151 3.93 5.45 14.04
CA TRP A 151 4.86 5.44 12.93
C TRP A 151 6.23 5.87 13.41
N LEU A 152 7.17 4.93 13.41
CA LEU A 152 8.58 5.16 13.74
C LEU A 152 9.26 6.04 12.69
N GLU A 153 8.87 5.83 11.44
CA GLU A 153 9.31 6.60 10.30
C GLU A 153 8.07 6.95 9.48
N ALA A 154 7.92 8.23 9.17
CA ALA A 154 6.64 8.81 8.83
C ALA A 154 6.82 9.87 7.74
N ALA A 155 7.58 9.57 6.68
CA ALA A 155 8.03 10.53 5.66
C ALA A 155 6.95 11.54 5.22
N ASP A 156 5.70 11.09 5.06
CA ASP A 156 4.57 11.96 4.65
C ASP A 156 3.39 11.99 5.63
N LEU A 157 3.59 11.64 6.91
CA LEU A 157 2.53 11.79 7.90
C LEU A 157 2.80 13.03 8.77
N PRO A 158 1.78 13.88 9.00
CA PRO A 158 1.93 15.03 9.87
C PRO A 158 2.18 14.63 11.32
N GLU A 159 1.71 13.44 11.71
CA GLU A 159 1.85 12.91 13.06
C GLU A 159 2.34 11.46 13.05
N SER A 160 3.25 11.17 13.99
CA SER A 160 3.73 9.80 14.22
C SER A 160 2.70 8.97 14.98
N PHE A 161 1.77 9.56 15.72
CA PHE A 161 0.74 8.84 16.47
C PHE A 161 -0.65 9.13 15.93
N VAL A 162 -1.51 8.11 15.85
CA VAL A 162 -2.90 8.26 15.41
C VAL A 162 -3.83 7.50 16.34
N LEU A 163 -4.83 8.20 16.88
CA LEU A 163 -5.95 7.63 17.60
C LEU A 163 -7.21 7.74 16.73
N GLY A 164 -7.92 6.63 16.55
CA GLY A 164 -9.19 6.58 15.84
C GLY A 164 -10.25 5.86 16.65
N VAL A 165 -11.46 6.39 16.66
CA VAL A 165 -12.64 5.77 17.26
C VAL A 165 -13.73 5.70 16.21
N ALA A 166 -14.36 4.54 16.06
CA ALA A 166 -15.52 4.36 15.20
C ALA A 166 -16.63 3.63 15.95
N LEU A 167 -17.88 4.02 15.69
CA LEU A 167 -19.09 3.38 16.19
C LEU A 167 -19.95 3.01 14.98
N GLY A 168 -20.33 1.75 14.90
CA GLY A 168 -21.27 1.23 13.91
C GLY A 168 -22.56 0.80 14.58
N TYR A 169 -23.68 1.20 14.01
CA TYR A 169 -25.01 0.75 14.42
C TYR A 169 -25.70 0.05 13.26
N ARG A 170 -26.23 -1.16 13.50
CA ARG A 170 -26.98 -1.93 12.52
C ARG A 170 -28.47 -1.80 12.79
N LEU A 171 -29.19 -1.25 11.80
CA LEU A 171 -30.66 -1.17 11.76
C LEU A 171 -31.30 -2.53 11.45
#